data_AF-A0A453GX25-F1
#
_entry.id   AF-A0A453GX25-F1
#
_cell.length_a   1.000
_cell.length_b   1.000
_cell.length_c   1.000
_cell.angle_alpha   90.00
_cell.angle_beta   90.00
_cell.angle_gamma   90.00
#
_symmetry.space_group_name_H-M   'P 1'
#
loop_
_entity.id
_entity.type
_entity.pdbx_description
1 polymer ?
#
loop_
_entity_poly.entity_id
_entity_poly.type
_entity_poly.pdbx_seq_one_letter_code
_entity_poly.pdbx_strand_id
1 'polypeptide(L)'
;MAGIRLHVVAPLVLVAVKKCARDPSPYVRKCAAYALCKLYDLLPEENTTLEEIVDVLLGDNFFICASDPYQTRALKLEILTTIATESSIPAILEEFQLLR
;
A
#
# COMPACT_ATOMS: atom_id res chain seq x y z
N MET A 1 -15.65 -25.61 -1.08
CA MET A 1 -14.50 -24.74 -0.81
C MET A 1 -14.40 -24.53 0.69
N ALA A 2 -13.30 -24.93 1.32
CA ALA A 2 -13.13 -24.78 2.77
C ALA A 2 -13.15 -23.28 3.12
N GLY A 3 -14.27 -22.82 3.68
CA GLY A 3 -14.49 -21.44 4.08
C GLY A 3 -13.70 -21.14 5.35
N ILE A 4 -12.39 -20.94 5.21
CA ILE A 4 -11.65 -20.25 6.26
C ILE A 4 -12.23 -18.84 6.28
N ARG A 5 -12.89 -18.46 7.38
CA ARG A 5 -13.47 -17.11 7.52
C ARG A 5 -12.30 -16.13 7.36
N LEU A 6 -12.33 -15.31 6.31
CA LEU A 6 -11.25 -14.40 5.88
C LEU A 6 -10.64 -13.58 7.04
N HIS A 7 -11.45 -13.25 8.05
CA HIS A 7 -11.03 -12.61 9.30
C HIS A 7 -9.96 -13.37 10.13
N VAL A 8 -9.91 -14.71 10.11
CA VAL A 8 -8.94 -15.50 10.91
C VAL A 8 -7.55 -15.43 10.29
N VAL A 9 -7.50 -15.28 8.96
CA VAL A 9 -6.24 -15.25 8.21
C VAL A 9 -5.70 -13.82 8.08
N ALA A 10 -6.57 -12.80 8.19
CA ALA A 10 -6.19 -11.39 8.03
C ALA A 10 -5.03 -10.95 8.95
N PRO A 11 -4.95 -11.31 10.25
CA PRO A 11 -3.80 -10.97 11.10
C PRO A 11 -2.49 -11.64 10.65
N LEU A 12 -2.54 -12.87 10.14
CA LEU A 12 -1.37 -13.56 9.58
C LEU A 12 -0.87 -12.85 8.31
N VAL A 13 -1.79 -12.42 7.46
CA VAL A 13 -1.46 -11.65 6.25
C VAL A 13 -0.89 -10.28 6.62
N LEU A 14 -1.42 -9.61 7.64
CA LEU A 14 -0.90 -8.34 8.14
C LEU A 14 0.57 -8.43 8.55
N VAL A 15 0.95 -9.48 9.28
CA VAL A 15 2.35 -9.74 9.66
C VAL A 15 3.24 -9.98 8.43
N ALA A 16 2.74 -10.74 7.45
CA ALA A 16 3.47 -10.97 6.20
C ALA A 16 3.64 -9.67 5.39
N VAL A 17 2.60 -8.85 5.29
CA VAL A 17 2.61 -7.56 4.60
C VAL A 17 3.59 -6.60 5.26
N LYS A 18 3.63 -6.52 6.60
CA LYS A 18 4.60 -5.70 7.34
C LYS A 18 6.04 -6.06 7.00
N LYS A 19 6.33 -7.35 6.80
CA LYS A 19 7.64 -7.82 6.36
C LYS A 19 7.92 -7.46 4.89
N CYS A 20 6.97 -7.72 4.00
CA CYS A 20 7.10 -7.44 2.57
C CYS A 20 7.21 -5.94 2.25
N ALA A 21 6.66 -5.07 3.09
CA ALA A 21 6.78 -3.61 2.94
C ALA A 21 8.23 -3.12 3.05
N ARG A 22 9.09 -3.86 3.75
CA ARG A 22 10.52 -3.54 3.93
C ARG A 22 11.44 -4.36 3.01
N ASP A 23 10.88 -5.10 2.06
CA ASP A 23 11.65 -5.92 1.16
C ASP A 23 12.49 -5.05 0.21
N PRO A 24 13.75 -5.42 -0.09
CA PRO A 24 14.58 -4.66 -1.02
C PRO A 24 14.00 -4.61 -2.44
N SER A 25 13.25 -5.64 -2.86
CA SER A 25 12.63 -5.71 -4.18
C SER A 25 11.41 -4.78 -4.29
N PRO A 26 11.41 -3.84 -5.24
CA PRO A 26 10.25 -2.98 -5.50
C PRO A 26 8.98 -3.78 -5.85
N TYR A 27 9.14 -4.94 -6.49
CA TYR A 27 8.03 -5.82 -6.84
C TYR A 27 7.36 -6.42 -5.60
N VAL A 28 8.15 -6.80 -4.59
CA VAL A 28 7.61 -7.38 -3.35
C VAL A 28 6.89 -6.32 -2.53
N ARG A 29 7.44 -5.10 -2.45
CA ARG A 29 6.75 -3.95 -1.82
C ARG A 29 5.42 -3.63 -2.50
N LYS A 30 5.37 -3.70 -3.84
CA LYS A 30 4.12 -3.55 -4.61
C LYS A 30 3.09 -4.64 -4.27
N CYS A 31 3.50 -5.90 -4.17
CA CYS A 31 2.60 -6.97 -3.73
C CYS A 31 2.08 -6.75 -2.30
N ALA A 32 2.93 -6.23 -1.41
CA ALA A 32 2.55 -5.88 -0.04
C ALA A 32 1.45 -4.79 -0.02
N ALA A 33 1.61 -3.73 -0.83
CA ALA A 33 0.63 -2.67 -0.96
C ALA A 33 -0.74 -3.17 -1.46
N TYR A 34 -0.77 -4.05 -2.47
CA TYR A 34 -2.01 -4.67 -2.94
C TYR A 34 -2.74 -5.49 -1.87
N ALA A 35 -1.97 -6.23 -1.06
CA ALA A 35 -2.53 -7.00 0.04
C ALA A 35 -3.01 -6.07 1.16
N LEU A 36 -2.31 -4.96 1.41
CA LEU A 36 -2.68 -3.96 2.41
C LEU A 36 -4.04 -3.31 2.11
N CYS A 37 -4.30 -2.92 0.86
CA CYS A 37 -5.58 -2.37 0.44
C CYS A 37 -6.75 -3.29 0.83
N LYS A 38 -6.58 -4.61 0.67
CA LYS A 38 -7.60 -5.60 1.04
C LYS A 38 -7.69 -5.85 2.53
N LEU A 39 -6.62 -5.62 3.29
CA LEU A 39 -6.62 -5.76 4.74
C LEU A 39 -7.28 -4.60 5.45
N TYR A 40 -7.24 -3.40 4.85
CA TYR A 40 -7.89 -2.21 5.40
C TYR A 40 -9.39 -2.41 5.63
N ASP A 41 -10.07 -3.08 4.68
CA ASP A 41 -11.49 -3.43 4.80
C ASP A 41 -11.77 -4.57 5.82
N LEU A 42 -10.76 -5.37 6.15
CA LEU A 42 -10.92 -6.60 6.96
C LEU A 42 -10.55 -6.42 8.43
N LEU A 43 -9.71 -5.42 8.76
CA LEU A 43 -9.16 -5.21 10.10
C LEU A 43 -9.29 -3.74 10.54
N PRO A 44 -10.52 -3.22 10.75
CA PRO A 44 -10.73 -1.84 11.18
C PRO A 44 -10.12 -1.53 12.57
N GLU A 45 -9.90 -2.56 13.41
CA GLU A 45 -9.31 -2.43 14.74
C GLU A 45 -7.78 -2.22 14.71
N GLU A 46 -7.13 -2.59 13.60
CA GLU A 46 -5.66 -2.57 13.47
C GLU A 46 -5.16 -1.33 12.68
N ASN A 47 -5.97 -0.27 12.60
CA ASN A 47 -5.68 0.93 11.81
C ASN A 47 -4.30 1.53 12.08
N THR A 48 -3.85 1.57 13.33
CA THR A 48 -2.52 2.09 13.68
C THR A 48 -1.40 1.30 13.02
N THR A 49 -1.51 -0.03 12.97
CA THR A 49 -0.50 -0.87 12.31
C THR A 49 -0.58 -0.78 10.80
N LEU A 50 -1.77 -0.57 10.24
CA LEU A 50 -1.96 -0.35 8.81
C LEU A 50 -1.34 0.99 8.40
N GLU A 51 -1.57 2.05 9.16
CA GLU A 51 -0.95 3.37 8.98
C GLU A 51 0.59 3.29 9.03
N GLU A 52 1.16 2.59 10.02
CA GLU A 52 2.62 2.36 10.07
C GLU A 52 3.15 1.67 8.79
N ILE A 53 2.41 0.70 8.25
CA ILE A 53 2.82 0.00 7.03
C ILE A 53 2.67 0.92 5.81
N VAL A 54 1.63 1.75 5.77
CA VAL A 54 1.45 2.79 4.75
C VAL A 54 2.64 3.75 4.78
N ASP A 55 3.04 4.26 5.94
CA ASP A 55 4.21 5.14 6.06
C ASP A 55 5.50 4.47 5.58
N VAL A 56 5.69 3.18 5.89
CA VAL A 56 6.84 2.40 5.41
C VAL A 56 6.80 2.22 3.89
N LEU A 57 5.63 1.99 3.32
CA LEU A 57 5.45 1.83 1.87
C LEU A 57 5.58 3.15 1.12
N LEU A 58 5.11 4.25 1.71
CA LEU A 58 5.11 5.61 1.17
C LEU A 58 6.41 6.37 1.41
N GLY A 59 7.38 5.82 2.15
CA GLY A 59 8.71 6.41 2.29
C GLY A 59 9.36 6.76 0.94
N ASP A 60 10.53 7.42 0.98
CA ASP A 60 11.21 8.21 -0.08
C ASP A 60 11.21 7.74 -1.56
N ASN A 61 10.74 6.53 -1.92
CA ASN A 61 10.77 5.99 -3.28
C ASN A 61 9.46 5.34 -3.78
N PHE A 62 8.29 5.67 -3.21
CA PHE A 62 6.99 5.28 -3.81
C PHE A 62 6.54 6.20 -4.97
N PHE A 63 7.30 7.26 -5.22
CA PHE A 63 6.98 8.29 -6.18
C PHE A 63 6.82 7.75 -7.62
N ILE A 64 5.80 8.26 -8.31
CA ILE A 64 5.45 7.83 -9.68
C ILE A 64 6.51 8.42 -10.59
N CYS A 65 7.46 7.61 -11.03
CA CYS A 65 8.45 8.12 -11.97
C CYS A 65 7.78 8.26 -13.34
N ALA A 66 7.98 9.39 -14.02
CA ALA A 66 7.47 9.58 -15.39
C ALA A 66 7.97 8.49 -16.35
N SER A 67 9.15 7.92 -16.07
CA SER A 67 9.77 6.80 -16.80
C SER A 67 9.15 5.43 -16.50
N ASP A 68 8.26 5.33 -15.50
CA ASP A 68 7.62 4.06 -15.15
C ASP A 68 6.66 3.58 -16.27
N PRO A 69 6.60 2.27 -16.54
CA PRO A 69 5.59 1.68 -17.41
C PRO A 69 4.17 2.10 -16.96
N TYR A 70 3.25 2.26 -17.91
CA TYR A 70 1.87 2.67 -17.61
C TYR A 70 1.23 1.77 -16.53
N GLN A 71 1.44 0.46 -16.59
CA GLN A 71 0.91 -0.45 -15.58
C GLN A 71 1.48 -0.15 -14.18
N THR A 72 2.76 0.21 -14.07
CA THR A 72 3.37 0.56 -12.78
C THR A 72 2.77 1.85 -12.22
N ARG A 73 2.51 2.85 -13.06
CA ARG A 73 1.89 4.12 -12.66
C ARG A 73 0.42 3.95 -12.26
N ALA A 74 -0.35 3.19 -13.04
CA ALA A 74 -1.75 2.90 -12.74
C ALA A 74 -1.92 2.16 -11.41
N LEU A 75 -1.05 1.18 -11.14
CA LEU A 75 -1.09 0.41 -9.90
C LEU A 75 -0.65 1.26 -8.70
N LYS A 76 0.36 2.13 -8.85
CA LYS A 76 0.73 3.13 -7.82
C LYS A 76 -0.43 4.08 -7.51
N LEU A 77 -1.12 4.58 -8.53
CA LEU A 77 -2.30 5.44 -8.37
C LEU A 77 -3.46 4.73 -7.67
N GLU A 78 -3.76 3.50 -8.06
CA GLU A 78 -4.81 2.70 -7.42
C GLU A 78 -4.55 2.50 -5.93
N ILE A 79 -3.30 2.16 -5.57
CA ILE A 79 -2.86 2.05 -4.18
C ILE A 79 -3.05 3.38 -3.46
N LEU A 80 -2.53 4.49 -4.00
CA LEU A 80 -2.67 5.84 -3.40
C LEU A 80 -4.12 6.23 -3.21
N THR A 81 -5.00 5.97 -4.19
CA THR A 81 -6.43 6.30 -4.07
C THR A 81 -7.17 5.45 -3.03
N THR A 82 -6.66 4.24 -2.74
CA THR A 82 -7.26 3.34 -1.75
C THR A 82 -6.80 3.64 -0.33
N ILE A 83 -5.55 4.09 -0.16
CA ILE A 83 -4.95 4.35 1.17
C ILE A 83 -4.80 5.85 1.48
N ALA A 84 -5.26 6.74 0.60
CA ALA A 84 -5.16 8.19 0.80
C ALA A 84 -5.92 8.61 2.06
N THR A 85 -5.16 8.96 3.08
CA THR A 85 -5.60 9.62 4.31
C THR A 85 -5.34 11.12 4.22
N GLU A 86 -6.00 11.95 5.04
CA GLU A 86 -5.80 13.41 5.01
C GLU A 86 -4.32 13.83 5.15
N SER A 87 -3.51 13.03 5.85
CA SER A 87 -2.07 13.25 6.02
C SER A 87 -1.23 12.92 4.79
N SER A 88 -1.68 12.02 3.92
CA SER A 88 -0.95 11.60 2.71
C SER A 88 -1.42 12.32 1.43
N ILE A 89 -2.61 12.92 1.43
CA ILE A 89 -3.13 13.76 0.34
C ILE A 89 -2.13 14.85 -0.13
N PRO A 90 -1.48 15.65 0.74
CA PRO A 90 -0.55 16.69 0.27
C PRO A 90 0.65 16.11 -0.48
N ALA A 91 1.23 15.01 -0.01
CA ALA A 91 2.33 14.32 -0.70
C ALA A 91 1.91 13.75 -2.06
N ILE A 92 0.68 13.22 -2.14
CA ILE A 92 0.09 12.75 -3.41
C ILE A 92 -0.08 13.93 -4.39
N LEU A 93 -0.58 15.07 -3.92
CA LEU A 93 -0.81 16.25 -4.75
C LEU A 93 0.49 16.88 -5.27
N GLU A 94 1.56 16.92 -4.46
CA GLU A 94 2.87 17.41 -4.88
C GLU A 94 3.45 16.56 -6.03
N GLU A 95 3.29 15.25 -5.97
CA GLU A 95 3.74 14.33 -7.03
C GLU A 95 3.02 14.55 -8.37
N PHE A 96 1.71 14.79 -8.33
CA PHE A 96 0.96 15.15 -9.53
C PHE A 96 1.42 16.48 -10.14
N GLN A 97 1.92 17.40 -9.32
CA GLN A 97 2.47 18.68 -9.78
C GLN A 97 3.89 18.54 -10.36
N LEU A 98 4.70 17.62 -9.84
CA LEU A 98 6.04 17.29 -10.35
C LEU A 98 6.02 16.55 -11.70
N LEU A 99 4.89 15.94 -12.08
CA LEU A 99 4.68 15.29 -13.38
C LEU A 99 4.41 16.27 -14.55
N ARG A 100 4.54 17.59 -14.33
CA ARG A 100 4.47 18.63 -15.36
C ARG A 100 5.84 18.93 -15.95
#